data_AF-A0A953VPM6-F1
#
_entry.id   AF-A0A953VPM6-F1
#
_cell.length_a   1.000
_cell.length_b   1.000
_cell.length_c   1.000
_cell.angle_alpha   90.00
_cell.angle_beta   90.00
_cell.angle_gamma   90.00
#
_symmetry.space_group_name_H-M   'P 1'
#
loop_
_entity.id
_entity.type
_entity.pdbx_description
1 polymer ?
#
loop_
_entity_poly.entity_id
_entity_poly.type
_entity_poly.pdbx_seq_one_letter_code
_entity_poly.pdbx_strand_id
1 'polypeptide(L)'
;MTNNSHASAAGLGTFERWLSLWVALAIAAGLLLGNVFSGLFAVLASLKVASVNLPVAVLIWAMVYPMMVGVDFASLKRIGDKPKGLVVTLVVNWLIKPFTMAALGVVFFNYVF
;
A
#
# COMPACT_ATOMS: atom_id res chain seq x y z
N MET A 1 -43.60 2.36 -8.26
CA MET A 1 -43.04 1.36 -7.32
C MET A 1 -41.53 1.51 -7.34
N THR A 2 -40.99 2.28 -6.40
CA THR A 2 -39.55 2.54 -6.25
C THR A 2 -38.91 1.33 -5.55
N ASN A 3 -38.13 0.54 -6.29
CA ASN A 3 -37.31 -0.52 -5.71
C ASN A 3 -36.15 0.11 -4.94
N ASN A 4 -36.39 0.41 -3.66
CA ASN A 4 -35.34 0.59 -2.67
C ASN A 4 -34.73 -0.78 -2.38
N SER A 5 -33.77 -1.18 -3.22
CA SER A 5 -32.86 -2.28 -2.89
C SER A 5 -32.01 -1.81 -1.71
N HIS A 6 -32.47 -2.04 -0.49
CA HIS A 6 -31.61 -1.99 0.68
C HIS A 6 -30.48 -2.99 0.43
N ALA A 7 -29.32 -2.49 -0.01
CA ALA A 7 -28.10 -3.27 -0.02
C ALA A 7 -27.91 -3.73 1.42
N SER A 8 -28.21 -5.00 1.67
CA SER A 8 -27.95 -5.64 2.95
C SER A 8 -26.53 -5.29 3.32
N ALA A 9 -26.30 -4.79 4.53
CA ALA A 9 -24.97 -4.52 5.04
C ALA A 9 -24.24 -5.87 5.08
N ALA A 10 -23.64 -6.25 3.96
CA ALA A 10 -22.87 -7.46 3.83
C ALA A 10 -21.74 -7.32 4.84
N GLY A 11 -21.77 -8.11 5.91
CA GLY A 11 -20.68 -8.17 6.88
C GLY A 11 -19.37 -8.44 6.14
N LEU A 12 -18.26 -7.97 6.71
CA LEU A 12 -16.91 -8.17 6.17
C LEU A 12 -16.76 -9.61 5.65
N GLY A 13 -16.34 -9.74 4.39
CA GLY A 13 -16.12 -11.04 3.79
C GLY A 13 -15.09 -11.85 4.59
N THR A 14 -15.16 -13.18 4.53
CA THR A 14 -14.23 -14.04 5.28
C THR A 14 -12.76 -13.72 4.96
N PHE A 15 -12.45 -13.36 3.72
CA PHE A 15 -11.10 -12.92 3.32
C PHE A 15 -10.68 -11.62 4.02
N GLU A 16 -11.53 -10.59 4.00
CA GLU A 16 -11.27 -9.28 4.62
C GLU A 16 -11.09 -9.41 6.14
N ARG A 17 -11.92 -10.25 6.77
CA ARG A 17 -11.83 -10.53 8.21
C ARG A 17 -10.50 -11.17 8.61
N TRP A 18 -9.96 -12.07 7.78
CA TRP A 18 -8.70 -12.75 8.04
C TRP A 18 -7.50 -12.13 7.30
N LEU A 19 -7.65 -10.93 6.74
CA LEU A 19 -6.64 -10.29 5.87
C LEU A 19 -5.27 -10.18 6.55
N SER A 20 -5.23 -9.78 7.82
CA SER A 20 -3.98 -9.68 8.58
C SER A 20 -3.25 -11.02 8.70
N LEU A 21 -3.99 -12.12 8.88
CA LEU A 21 -3.41 -13.47 8.93
C LEU A 21 -2.87 -13.88 7.55
N TRP A 22 -3.63 -13.62 6.49
CA TRP A 22 -3.19 -13.88 5.11
C TRP A 22 -1.93 -13.08 4.76
N VAL A 23 -1.85 -11.81 5.14
CA VAL A 23 -0.66 -10.97 4.95
C VAL A 23 0.53 -11.53 5.72
N ALA A 24 0.36 -11.91 6.99
CA ALA A 24 1.43 -12.52 7.78
C ALA A 24 1.93 -13.83 7.16
N LEU A 25 1.03 -14.69 6.69
CA LEU A 25 1.37 -15.92 5.98
C LEU A 25 2.10 -15.65 4.66
N ALA A 26 1.66 -14.65 3.89
CA ALA A 26 2.32 -14.27 2.64
C ALA A 26 3.75 -13.73 2.88
N ILE A 27 3.96 -12.96 3.95
CA ILE A 27 5.29 -12.50 4.36
C ILE A 27 6.16 -13.70 4.72
N ALA A 28 5.70 -14.58 5.61
CA ALA A 28 6.46 -15.76 6.04
C ALA A 28 6.82 -16.68 4.86
N ALA A 29 5.85 -16.96 3.99
CA ALA A 29 6.07 -17.74 2.77
C ALA A 29 7.08 -17.06 1.84
N GLY A 30 6.97 -15.74 1.66
CA GLY A 30 7.90 -14.95 0.86
C GLY A 30 9.34 -15.01 1.38
N LEU A 31 9.55 -14.94 2.70
CA LEU A 31 10.88 -15.08 3.31
C LEU A 31 11.45 -16.49 3.09
N LEU A 32 10.65 -17.54 3.31
CA LEU A 32 11.08 -18.93 3.13
C LEU A 32 11.44 -19.22 1.66
N LEU A 33 10.58 -18.80 0.73
CA LEU A 33 10.82 -18.95 -0.71
C LEU A 33 12.03 -18.13 -1.15
N GLY A 34 12.22 -16.92 -0.62
CA GLY A 34 13.39 -16.09 -0.87
C GLY A 34 14.70 -16.74 -0.46
N ASN A 35 14.70 -17.46 0.65
CA ASN A 35 15.87 -18.17 1.16
C ASN A 35 16.17 -19.47 0.38
N VAL A 36 15.13 -20.27 0.07
CA VAL A 36 15.30 -21.57 -0.61
C VAL A 36 15.55 -21.40 -2.11
N PHE A 37 14.90 -20.44 -2.77
CA PHE A 37 15.00 -20.20 -4.21
C PHE A 37 15.77 -18.90 -4.52
N SER A 38 16.86 -18.65 -3.80
CA SER A 38 17.67 -17.42 -3.91
C SER A 38 18.08 -17.10 -5.36
N GLY A 39 18.35 -18.11 -6.19
CA GLY A 39 18.66 -17.95 -7.61
C GLY A 39 17.52 -17.32 -8.44
N LEU A 40 16.27 -17.72 -8.20
CA LEU A 40 15.10 -17.14 -8.88
C LEU A 40 14.90 -15.67 -8.46
N PHE A 41 15.04 -15.39 -7.17
CA PHE A 41 14.94 -14.02 -6.65
C PHE A 41 16.10 -13.14 -7.14
N ALA A 42 17.31 -13.70 -7.32
CA ALA A 42 18.44 -12.99 -7.91
C ALA A 42 18.17 -12.61 -9.38
N VAL A 43 17.57 -13.52 -10.16
CA VAL A 43 17.15 -13.21 -11.54
C VAL A 43 16.08 -12.12 -11.54
N LEU A 44 15.03 -12.23 -10.72
CA LEU A 44 14.01 -11.20 -10.59
C LEU A 44 14.58 -9.84 -10.11
N ALA A 45 15.58 -9.85 -9.23
CA ALA A 45 16.29 -8.66 -8.78
C ALA A 45 17.19 -8.07 -9.88
N SER A 46 17.72 -8.92 -10.76
CA SER A 46 18.52 -8.52 -11.93
C SER A 46 17.68 -7.92 -13.07
N LEU A 47 16.36 -8.17 -13.09
CA LEU A 47 15.38 -7.50 -13.95
C LEU A 47 15.14 -6.05 -13.49
N LYS A 48 16.23 -5.29 -13.37
CA LYS A 48 16.24 -3.87 -13.05
C LYS A 48 16.78 -3.10 -14.25
N VAL A 49 16.10 -2.02 -14.61
CA VAL A 49 16.57 -1.07 -15.61
C VAL A 49 16.69 0.28 -14.90
N ALA A 50 17.85 0.93 -15.01
CA ALA A 50 18.12 2.21 -14.35
C ALA A 50 17.80 2.21 -12.83
N SER A 51 18.20 1.15 -12.12
CA SER A 51 17.94 0.95 -10.68
C SER A 51 16.47 0.75 -10.28
N VAL A 52 15.56 0.61 -11.25
CA VAL A 52 14.13 0.31 -11.00
C VAL A 52 13.87 -1.16 -11.30
N ASN A 53 13.39 -1.91 -10.31
CA ASN A 53 13.00 -3.31 -10.49
C ASN A 53 11.68 -3.40 -11.27
N LEU A 54 11.74 -3.89 -12.51
CA LEU A 54 10.58 -3.93 -13.42
C LEU A 54 9.44 -4.81 -12.86
N PRO A 55 9.69 -6.05 -12.38
CA PRO A 55 8.64 -6.85 -11.74
C PRO A 55 7.93 -6.11 -10.60
N VAL A 56 8.68 -5.50 -9.69
CA VAL A 56 8.09 -4.76 -8.55
C VAL A 56 7.32 -3.54 -9.03
N ALA A 57 7.82 -2.82 -10.03
CA ALA A 57 7.12 -1.67 -10.61
C ALA A 57 5.75 -2.06 -11.19
N VAL A 58 5.66 -3.18 -11.92
CA VAL A 58 4.38 -3.69 -12.46
C VAL A 58 3.42 -4.06 -11.33
N LEU A 59 3.90 -4.71 -10.27
CA LEU A 59 3.08 -5.08 -9.11
C LEU A 59 2.53 -3.84 -8.37
N ILE A 60 3.36 -2.82 -8.14
CA ILE A 60 2.92 -1.55 -7.54
C ILE A 60 1.90 -0.86 -8.46
N TRP A 61 2.15 -0.84 -9.77
CA TRP A 61 1.20 -0.26 -10.73
C TRP A 61 -0.15 -0.97 -10.70
N ALA A 62 -0.15 -2.32 -10.68
CA ALA A 62 -1.37 -3.13 -10.56
C ALA A 62 -2.15 -2.85 -9.26
N MET A 63 -1.46 -2.49 -8.17
CA MET A 63 -2.09 -2.10 -6.90
C MET A 63 -2.65 -0.67 -6.92
N VAL A 64 -1.95 0.27 -7.56
CA VAL A 64 -2.35 1.68 -7.63
C VAL A 64 -3.50 1.90 -8.61
N TYR A 65 -3.50 1.17 -9.74
CA TYR A 65 -4.49 1.27 -10.80
C TYR A 65 -5.96 1.18 -10.34
N PRO A 66 -6.40 0.17 -9.57
CA PRO A 66 -7.80 0.05 -9.15
C PRO A 66 -8.23 1.22 -8.27
N MET A 67 -7.33 1.74 -7.41
CA MET A 67 -7.63 2.92 -6.62
C MET A 67 -7.82 4.16 -7.51
N MET A 68 -7.01 4.33 -8.56
CA MET A 68 -7.12 5.46 -9.50
C MET A 68 -8.41 5.43 -10.32
N VAL A 69 -8.83 4.25 -10.80
CA VAL A 69 -10.09 4.10 -11.57
C VAL A 69 -11.31 4.41 -10.71
N GLY A 70 -11.24 4.16 -9.40
CA GLY A 70 -12.30 4.50 -8.44
C GLY A 70 -12.38 5.99 -8.07
N VAL A 71 -11.46 6.85 -8.54
CA VAL A 71 -11.47 8.28 -8.21
C VAL A 71 -12.52 9.02 -9.04
N ASP A 72 -13.46 9.66 -8.37
CA ASP A 72 -14.41 10.59 -9.00
C ASP A 72 -13.78 11.97 -9.20
N PHE A 73 -13.51 12.34 -10.46
CA PHE A 73 -12.95 13.64 -10.83
C PHE A 73 -13.88 14.82 -10.50
N ALA A 74 -15.20 14.62 -10.43
CA ALA A 74 -16.13 15.69 -10.05
C ALA A 74 -15.96 16.08 -8.58
N SER A 75 -15.73 15.10 -7.71
CA SER A 75 -15.39 15.31 -6.30
C SER A 75 -14.05 16.03 -6.13
N LEU A 76 -13.08 15.78 -7.03
CA LEU A 76 -11.77 16.45 -7.03
C LEU A 76 -11.88 17.97 -7.21
N LYS A 77 -12.84 18.44 -8.02
CA LYS A 77 -13.08 19.87 -8.25
C LYS A 77 -13.58 20.61 -6.99
N ARG A 78 -14.19 19.90 -6.04
CA ARG A 78 -14.75 20.45 -4.79
C ARG A 78 -13.82 20.33 -3.59
N ILE A 79 -12.60 19.80 -3.78
CA ILE A 79 -11.61 19.63 -2.70
C ILE A 79 -11.26 20.96 -2.02
N GLY A 80 -11.34 22.08 -2.74
CA GLY A 80 -11.13 23.42 -2.20
C GLY A 80 -12.15 23.84 -1.14
N ASP A 81 -13.32 23.20 -1.06
CA ASP A 81 -14.37 23.54 -0.09
C ASP A 81 -14.03 23.06 1.34
N LYS A 82 -13.10 22.10 1.47
CA LYS A 82 -12.67 21.53 2.77
C LYS A 82 -11.14 21.50 2.90
N PRO A 83 -10.46 22.66 2.90
CA PRO A 83 -9.00 22.71 2.84
C PRO A 83 -8.32 22.21 4.12
N LYS A 84 -8.95 22.43 5.29
CA LYS A 84 -8.36 22.04 6.60
C LYS A 84 -8.09 20.54 6.68
N GLY A 85 -9.04 19.70 6.24
CA GLY A 85 -8.89 18.24 6.29
C GLY A 85 -7.83 17.71 5.32
N LEU A 86 -7.75 18.33 4.13
CA LEU A 86 -6.74 17.99 3.14
C LEU A 86 -5.34 18.37 3.62
N VAL A 87 -5.16 19.58 4.16
CA VAL A 87 -3.87 20.05 4.70
C VAL A 87 -3.38 19.14 5.82
N VAL A 88 -4.26 18.78 6.77
CA VAL A 88 -3.87 17.86 7.85
C VAL A 88 -3.46 16.50 7.28
N THR A 89 -4.23 15.93 6.37
CA THR A 89 -3.89 14.65 5.73
C THR A 89 -2.55 14.73 4.98
N LEU A 90 -2.32 15.81 4.24
CA LEU A 90 -1.09 16.02 3.48
C LEU A 90 0.11 16.15 4.43
N VAL A 91 0.01 16.97 5.48
CA VAL A 91 1.06 17.15 6.49
C VAL A 91 1.35 15.83 7.20
N VAL A 92 0.33 15.10 7.65
CA VAL A 92 0.54 13.83 8.34
C VAL A 92 1.16 12.80 7.39
N ASN A 93 0.65 12.68 6.16
CA ASN A 93 1.07 11.65 5.23
C ASN A 93 2.43 11.92 4.57
N TRP A 94 2.73 13.18 4.26
CA TRP A 94 3.95 13.57 3.54
C TRP A 94 5.05 14.16 4.44
N LEU A 95 4.70 14.75 5.58
CA LEU A 95 5.69 15.26 6.54
C LEU A 95 5.88 14.26 7.67
N ILE A 96 4.85 14.03 8.48
CA ILE A 96 5.02 13.26 9.71
C ILE A 96 5.48 11.83 9.42
N LYS A 97 4.84 11.13 8.47
CA LYS A 97 5.21 9.74 8.14
C LYS A 97 6.68 9.58 7.69
N PRO A 98 7.20 10.30 6.67
CA PRO A 98 8.59 10.13 6.25
C PRO A 98 9.61 10.50 7.32
N PHE A 99 9.39 11.61 8.04
CA PHE A 99 10.32 12.04 9.09
C PHE A 99 10.30 11.11 10.29
N THR A 100 9.14 10.54 10.64
CA THR A 100 9.07 9.52 11.69
C THR A 100 9.83 8.26 11.28
N MET A 101 9.68 7.81 10.03
CA MET A 101 10.42 6.65 9.51
C MET A 101 11.94 6.91 9.52
N ALA A 102 12.37 8.08 9.06
CA ALA A 102 13.79 8.46 9.07
C ALA A 102 14.34 8.58 10.50
N ALA A 103 13.60 9.22 11.41
CA ALA A 103 14.00 9.36 12.81
C ALA A 103 14.14 8.00 13.49
N LEU A 104 13.16 7.09 13.31
CA LEU A 104 13.27 5.72 13.80
C LEU A 104 14.47 5.00 13.18
N GLY A 105 14.69 5.12 11.87
CA GLY A 105 15.86 4.57 11.21
C GLY A 105 17.18 5.06 11.82
N VAL A 106 17.30 6.37 12.08
CA VAL A 106 18.48 6.97 12.72
C VAL A 106 18.68 6.46 14.15
N VAL A 107 17.60 6.39 14.94
CA VAL A 107 17.65 5.89 16.32
C VAL A 107 18.16 4.46 16.33
N PHE A 108 17.55 3.57 15.55
CA PHE A 108 17.91 2.17 15.55
C PHE A 108 19.31 1.93 14.96
N PHE A 109 19.65 2.54 13.82
CA PHE A 109 20.93 2.27 13.15
C PHE A 109 22.15 2.98 13.75
N ASN A 110 21.99 4.08 14.51
CA ASN A 110 23.14 4.82 15.04
C ASN A 110 23.27 4.79 16.57
N TYR A 111 22.18 4.49 17.30
CA TYR A 111 22.19 4.56 18.77
C TYR A 111 21.86 3.23 19.45
N VAL A 112 21.15 2.31 18.78
CA VAL A 112 20.73 1.03 19.37
C VAL A 112 21.60 -0.13 18.89
N PHE A 113 21.87 -0.20 17.59
CA PHE A 113 22.76 -1.18 16.95
C PHE A 113 24.10 -0.53 16.58
#